data_AF-A0A392PT12-F1
#
_entry.id   AF-A0A392PT12-F1
#
_cell.length_a   1.000
_cell.length_b   1.000
_cell.length_c   1.000
_cell.angle_alpha   90.00
_cell.angle_beta   90.00
_cell.angle_gamma   90.00
#
_symmetry.space_group_name_H-M   'P 1'
#
loop_
_entity.id
_entity.type
_entity.pdbx_description
1 polymer ?
#
loop_
_entity_poly.entity_id
_entity_poly.type
_entity_poly.pdbx_seq_one_letter_code
_entity_poly.pdbx_strand_id
1 'polypeptide(L)'
;MASAPSKHYTDDISLLVVTLDTNPFFWSTFSFHFSEFLSQVLAFLNSILLLGQLNQVVVIATGCNSCSYIYDSSSDRNHASTNGTMPALYSNLLHNLDEFVAKDQQLTTVHKPATVPSSLLSGALSMALC
;
A
#
# COMPACT_ATOMS: atom_id res chain seq x y z
N MET A 1 -10.80 45.81 6.92
CA MET A 1 -11.12 44.43 6.49
C MET A 1 -9.80 43.72 6.25
N ALA A 2 -9.40 42.82 7.15
CA ALA A 2 -8.20 42.01 6.94
C ALA A 2 -8.52 40.95 5.88
N SER A 3 -7.76 40.95 4.79
CA SER A 3 -7.87 39.93 3.73
C SER A 3 -7.49 38.58 4.33
N ALA A 4 -8.34 37.56 4.13
CA ALA A 4 -8.05 36.20 4.58
C ALA A 4 -6.78 35.70 3.88
N PRO A 5 -5.85 35.02 4.59
CA PRO A 5 -4.67 34.46 3.97
C PRO A 5 -5.10 33.43 2.92
N SER A 6 -4.79 33.71 1.65
CA SER A 6 -4.89 32.74 0.57
C SER A 6 -3.89 31.63 0.86
N LYS A 7 -4.37 30.52 1.44
CA LYS A 7 -3.56 29.32 1.68
C LYS A 7 -3.01 28.86 0.32
N HIS A 8 -1.72 29.05 0.10
CA HIS A 8 -1.04 28.53 -1.08
C HIS A 8 -1.01 27.01 -0.94
N TYR A 9 -1.96 26.32 -1.58
CA TYR A 9 -2.08 24.85 -1.59
C TYR A 9 -0.80 24.14 -2.06
N THR A 10 0.13 24.86 -2.67
CA THR A 10 1.42 24.35 -3.16
C THR A 10 2.41 23.94 -2.07
N ASP A 11 2.16 24.26 -0.80
CA ASP A 11 3.05 23.90 0.34
C ASP A 11 2.44 22.88 1.31
N ASP A 12 1.23 22.38 1.03
CA ASP A 12 0.60 21.36 1.87
C ASP A 12 1.15 19.97 1.52
N ILE A 13 1.80 19.31 2.49
CA ILE A 13 2.22 17.89 2.39
C ILE A 13 0.95 17.03 2.35
N SER A 14 0.74 16.29 1.26
CA SER A 14 -0.35 15.31 1.17
C SER A 14 0.16 13.91 1.50
N LEU A 15 -0.42 13.28 2.51
CA LEU A 15 -0.19 11.87 2.83
C LEU A 15 -1.35 11.03 2.29
N LEU A 16 -1.04 10.09 1.40
CA LEU A 16 -1.95 9.07 0.93
C LEU A 16 -1.59 7.73 1.55
N VAL A 17 -2.51 7.15 2.33
CA VAL A 17 -2.37 5.79 2.85
C VAL A 17 -3.28 4.87 2.05
N VAL A 18 -2.71 3.83 1.44
CA VAL A 18 -3.43 2.83 0.64
C VAL A 18 -3.42 1.49 1.37
N THR A 19 -4.61 0.95 1.65
CA THR A 19 -4.77 -0.41 2.15
C THR A 19 -5.04 -1.35 0.98
N LEU A 20 -4.16 -2.32 0.76
CA LEU A 20 -4.29 -3.34 -0.28
C LEU A 20 -4.80 -4.63 0.33
N ASP A 21 -6.00 -5.03 -0.05
CA ASP A 21 -6.51 -6.35 0.30
C ASP A 21 -5.77 -7.42 -0.53
N THR A 22 -5.10 -8.35 0.14
CA THR A 22 -4.37 -9.46 -0.48
C THR A 22 -5.02 -10.81 -0.17
N ASN A 23 -6.30 -10.83 0.20
CA ASN A 23 -7.03 -12.05 0.53
C ASN A 23 -7.12 -13.01 -0.67
N PRO A 24 -6.41 -14.16 -0.64
CA PRO A 24 -6.36 -15.05 -1.79
C PRO A 24 -7.74 -15.68 -2.09
N PHE A 25 -8.60 -15.82 -1.08
CA PHE A 25 -9.94 -16.38 -1.26
C PHE A 25 -10.82 -15.42 -2.06
N PHE A 26 -10.77 -14.12 -1.76
CA PHE A 26 -11.48 -13.10 -2.55
C PHE A 26 -10.95 -13.07 -3.99
N TRP A 27 -9.64 -12.90 -4.17
CA TRP A 27 -9.02 -12.78 -5.49
C TRP A 27 -9.14 -14.05 -6.35
N SER A 28 -9.30 -15.23 -5.74
CA SER A 28 -9.58 -16.47 -6.48
C SER A 28 -10.97 -16.52 -7.11
N THR A 29 -11.93 -15.78 -6.55
CA THR A 29 -13.32 -15.72 -7.04
C THR A 29 -13.61 -14.51 -7.90
N PHE A 30 -12.71 -13.52 -7.89
CA PHE A 30 -12.88 -12.28 -8.60
C PHE A 30 -12.54 -12.45 -10.09
N SER A 31 -13.33 -11.84 -10.98
CA SER A 31 -13.18 -11.98 -12.43
C SER A 31 -11.93 -11.31 -13.01
N PHE A 32 -11.14 -10.61 -12.18
CA PHE A 32 -10.00 -9.80 -12.58
C PHE A 32 -8.74 -10.26 -11.87
N HIS A 33 -7.63 -10.33 -12.60
CA HIS A 33 -6.37 -10.80 -12.05
C HIS A 33 -5.77 -9.76 -11.11
N PHE A 34 -5.26 -10.23 -9.97
CA PHE A 34 -4.59 -9.38 -8.98
C PHE A 34 -3.41 -8.59 -9.57
N SER A 35 -2.67 -9.18 -10.52
CA SER A 35 -1.55 -8.52 -11.20
C SER A 35 -1.98 -7.30 -12.02
N GLU A 36 -3.09 -7.41 -12.75
CA GLU A 36 -3.63 -6.30 -13.55
C GLU A 36 -4.15 -5.17 -12.63
N PHE A 37 -4.81 -5.54 -11.53
CA PHE A 37 -5.21 -4.59 -10.48
C PHE A 37 -4.01 -3.87 -9.89
N LEU A 38 -2.98 -4.62 -9.51
CA LEU A 38 -1.79 -4.06 -8.92
C LEU A 38 -1.11 -3.09 -9.89
N SER A 39 -1.04 -3.40 -11.18
CA SER A 39 -0.51 -2.48 -12.19
C SER A 39 -1.26 -1.14 -12.23
N GLN A 40 -2.58 -1.14 -12.07
CA GLN A 40 -3.39 0.08 -12.04
C GLN A 40 -3.15 0.87 -10.75
N VAL A 41 -3.08 0.19 -9.60
CA VAL A 41 -2.73 0.80 -8.32
C VAL A 41 -1.36 1.47 -8.41
N LEU A 42 -0.37 0.78 -8.96
CA LEU A 42 0.99 1.30 -9.13
C LEU A 42 1.04 2.53 -10.03
N ALA A 43 0.22 2.58 -11.09
CA ALA A 43 0.09 3.79 -11.92
C ALA A 43 -0.55 4.95 -11.15
N PHE A 44 -1.55 4.66 -10.31
CA PHE A 44 -2.20 5.64 -9.44
C PHE A 44 -1.25 6.20 -8.36
N LEU A 45 -0.49 5.34 -7.67
CA LEU A 45 0.48 5.80 -6.67
C LEU A 45 1.52 6.72 -7.32
N ASN A 46 2.00 6.36 -8.51
CA ASN A 46 2.95 7.18 -9.24
C ASN A 46 2.36 8.52 -9.68
N SER A 47 1.10 8.58 -10.09
CA SER A 47 0.48 9.86 -10.48
C SER A 47 0.36 10.81 -9.29
N ILE A 48 0.11 10.29 -8.09
CA ILE A 48 0.10 11.08 -6.85
C ILE A 48 1.49 11.61 -6.50
N LEU A 49 2.52 10.77 -6.58
CA LEU A 49 3.91 11.21 -6.34
C LEU A 49 4.38 12.25 -7.38
N LEU A 50 3.91 12.15 -8.64
CA LEU A 50 4.20 13.12 -9.69
C LEU A 50 3.46 14.45 -9.50
N LEU A 51 2.33 14.46 -8.79
CA LEU A 51 1.51 15.67 -8.60
C LEU A 51 2.19 16.68 -7.65
N GLY A 52 3.05 16.23 -6.74
CA GLY A 52 3.76 17.09 -5.80
C GLY A 52 4.96 16.40 -5.17
N GLN A 53 6.12 17.08 -5.16
CA GLN A 53 7.37 16.52 -4.65
C GLN A 53 7.32 16.21 -3.14
N LEU A 54 6.41 16.85 -2.41
CA LEU A 54 6.19 16.63 -0.98
C LEU A 54 5.11 15.58 -0.70
N ASN A 55 4.46 15.02 -1.73
CA ASN A 55 3.44 13.99 -1.54
C ASN A 55 4.09 12.73 -1.02
N GLN A 56 3.47 12.13 -0.02
CA GLN A 56 3.90 10.91 0.61
C GLN A 56 2.86 9.82 0.40
N VAL A 57 3.34 8.60 0.17
CA VAL A 57 2.51 7.42 -0.05
C VAL A 57 2.98 6.33 0.89
N VAL A 58 2.03 5.77 1.63
CA VAL A 58 2.22 4.57 2.45
C VAL A 58 1.27 3.50 1.94
N VAL A 59 1.76 2.27 1.81
CA VAL A 59 0.95 1.12 1.39
C VAL A 59 0.99 0.04 2.47
N ILE A 60 -0.20 -0.38 2.90
CA ILE A 60 -0.41 -1.39 3.92
C ILE A 60 -1.06 -2.60 3.25
N ALA A 61 -0.42 -3.76 3.31
CA ALA A 61 -1.05 -5.01 2.90
C ALA A 61 -1.98 -5.52 3.99
N THR A 62 -3.17 -5.95 3.58
CA THR A 62 -4.25 -6.44 4.44
C THR A 62 -4.52 -7.88 4.07
N GLY A 63 -3.99 -8.80 4.87
CA GLY A 63 -4.20 -10.24 4.72
C GLY A 63 -5.38 -10.73 5.54
N CYS A 64 -5.54 -12.06 5.58
CA CYS A 64 -6.54 -12.72 6.40
C CYS A 64 -6.10 -12.84 7.86
N ASN A 65 -4.79 -12.94 8.11
CA ASN A 65 -4.24 -13.21 9.45
C ASN A 65 -3.35 -12.07 9.96
N SER A 66 -2.84 -11.24 9.07
CA SER A 66 -1.92 -10.16 9.40
C SER A 66 -2.16 -8.91 8.55
N CYS A 67 -1.61 -7.79 9.00
CA CYS A 67 -1.48 -6.55 8.23
C CYS A 67 -0.03 -6.06 8.37
N SER A 68 0.53 -5.45 7.32
CA SER A 68 1.90 -4.95 7.37
C SER A 68 2.14 -3.79 6.41
N TYR A 69 3.06 -2.88 6.77
CA TYR A 69 3.55 -1.86 5.85
C TYR A 69 4.44 -2.51 4.80
N ILE A 70 4.05 -2.41 3.53
CA ILE A 70 4.83 -2.95 2.40
C ILE A 70 5.57 -1.86 1.64
N TYR A 71 5.15 -0.60 1.79
CA TYR A 71 5.80 0.54 1.18
C TYR A 71 5.58 1.81 2.00
N ASP A 72 6.62 2.64 2.07
CA ASP A 72 6.61 3.96 2.69
C ASP A 72 7.59 4.85 1.92
N SER A 73 7.07 5.87 1.24
CA SER A 73 7.90 6.79 0.44
C SER A 73 8.82 7.67 1.29
N SER A 74 8.52 7.85 2.58
CA SER A 74 9.33 8.66 3.50
C SER A 74 10.48 7.88 4.15
N SER A 75 10.47 6.55 4.04
CA SER A 75 11.50 5.70 4.63
C SER A 75 12.80 5.72 3.82
N ASP A 76 13.92 5.96 4.52
CA ASP A 76 15.29 5.90 3.95
C ASP A 76 15.59 4.57 3.24
N ARG A 77 14.90 3.48 3.61
CA ARG A 77 15.03 2.16 2.97
C ARG A 77 14.64 2.18 1.49
N ASN A 78 13.71 3.06 1.12
CA ASN A 78 13.27 3.23 -0.27
C ASN A 78 14.05 4.34 -1.00
N HIS A 79 14.85 5.13 -0.28
CA HIS A 79 15.71 6.19 -0.84
C HIS A 79 17.16 5.72 -1.08
N ALA A 80 17.52 4.51 -0.64
CA ALA A 80 18.87 3.94 -0.71
C ALA A 80 19.37 3.60 -2.14
N SER A 81 18.53 3.72 -3.17
CA SER A 81 19.00 3.70 -4.56
C SER A 81 19.17 5.14 -5.05
N THR A 82 20.35 5.71 -4.78
CA THR A 82 20.83 7.02 -5.26
C THR A 82 20.90 7.15 -6.79
N ASN A 83 20.43 6.14 -7.53
CA ASN A 83 20.13 6.24 -8.96
C ASN A 83 18.62 6.34 -9.11
N GLY A 84 18.13 7.56 -9.39
CA GLY A 84 16.72 7.95 -9.58
C GLY A 84 16.00 7.21 -10.69
N THR A 85 15.92 5.89 -10.55
CA THR A 85 15.33 4.96 -11.50
C THR A 85 14.06 4.44 -10.84
N MET A 86 12.93 4.97 -11.31
CA MET A 86 11.56 4.53 -11.03
C MET A 86 11.35 3.00 -10.88
N PRO A 87 12.12 2.10 -11.54
CA PRO A 87 11.99 0.64 -11.36
C PRO A 87 12.27 0.12 -9.94
N ALA A 88 13.13 0.79 -9.16
CA ALA A 88 13.58 0.27 -7.86
C ALA A 88 12.50 0.35 -6.77
N LEU A 89 11.63 1.36 -6.82
CA LEU A 89 10.51 1.51 -5.89
C LEU A 89 9.48 0.39 -6.08
N TYR A 90 9.20 0.07 -7.35
CA TYR A 90 8.30 -1.01 -7.71
C TYR A 90 8.84 -2.38 -7.33
N SER A 91 10.13 -2.64 -7.56
CA SER A 91 10.72 -3.92 -7.18
C SER A 91 10.65 -4.17 -5.67
N ASN A 92 10.90 -3.14 -4.85
CA ASN A 92 10.82 -3.26 -3.40
C ASN A 92 9.38 -3.50 -2.92
N LEU A 93 8.40 -2.74 -3.44
CA LEU A 93 6.99 -2.92 -3.09
C LEU A 93 6.52 -4.33 -3.47
N LEU A 94 6.82 -4.78 -4.69
CA LEU A 94 6.44 -6.12 -5.16
C LEU A 94 7.11 -7.23 -4.33
N HIS A 95 8.39 -7.06 -3.99
CA HIS A 95 9.11 -8.01 -3.14
C HIS A 95 8.50 -8.10 -1.74
N ASN A 96 8.24 -6.97 -1.10
CA ASN A 96 7.63 -6.92 0.23
C ASN A 96 6.20 -7.49 0.21
N LEU A 97 5.46 -7.26 -0.86
CA LEU A 97 4.11 -7.80 -1.04
C LEU A 97 4.15 -9.32 -1.19
N ASP A 98 5.06 -9.86 -2.01
CA ASP A 98 5.22 -11.31 -2.18
C ASP A 98 5.63 -11.99 -0.87
N GLU A 99 6.59 -11.41 -0.15
CA GLU A 99 7.01 -11.90 1.16
C GLU A 99 5.86 -11.87 2.18
N PHE A 100 5.05 -10.81 2.15
CA PHE A 100 3.87 -10.68 3.01
C PHE A 100 2.83 -11.76 2.71
N VAL A 101 2.47 -11.96 1.43
CA VAL A 101 1.50 -12.97 1.02
C VAL A 101 1.97 -14.36 1.39
N ALA A 102 3.25 -14.68 1.17
CA ALA A 102 3.82 -15.97 1.55
C ALA A 102 3.74 -16.22 3.06
N LYS A 103 4.01 -15.21 3.90
CA LYS A 103 3.89 -15.30 5.36
C LYS A 103 2.43 -15.45 5.81
N ASP A 104 1.51 -14.68 5.24
CA ASP A 104 0.09 -14.73 5.60
C ASP A 104 -0.57 -16.08 5.22
N GLN A 105 -0.14 -16.66 4.10
CA GLN A 105 -0.55 -18.02 3.70
C GLN A 105 -0.05 -19.08 4.68
N GLN A 106 1.21 -19.01 5.15
CA GLN A 106 1.72 -19.95 6.14
C GLN A 106 0.89 -19.92 7.43
N LEU A 107 0.50 -18.73 7.90
CA LEU A 107 -0.38 -18.58 9.07
C LEU A 107 -1.76 -19.19 8.84
N THR A 108 -2.30 -19.09 7.61
CA THR A 108 -3.58 -19.69 7.23
C THR A 108 -3.54 -21.23 7.31
N THR A 109 -2.44 -21.87 6.92
CA THR A 109 -2.35 -23.35 6.96
C THR A 109 -2.44 -23.94 8.36
N VAL A 110 -2.10 -23.16 9.39
CA VAL A 110 -2.19 -23.55 10.81
C VAL A 110 -3.65 -23.49 11.31
N HIS A 111 -4.49 -22.68 10.68
CA HIS A 111 -5.90 -22.48 11.03
C HIS A 111 -6.77 -22.74 9.80
N LYS A 112 -7.14 -24.00 9.53
CA LYS A 112 -8.16 -24.30 8.49
C LYS A 112 -9.50 -23.72 8.94
N PRO A 113 -9.98 -22.60 8.39
CA PRO A 113 -11.25 -22.05 8.80
C PRO A 113 -12.36 -22.78 8.03
N ALA A 114 -13.48 -23.05 8.69
CA ALA A 114 -14.65 -23.65 8.06
C ALA A 114 -15.35 -22.69 7.06
N THR A 115 -14.96 -21.41 7.07
CA THR A 115 -15.57 -20.31 6.31
C THR A 115 -14.48 -19.49 5.62
N VAL A 116 -14.80 -18.84 4.50
CA VAL A 116 -13.89 -17.89 3.84
C VAL A 116 -13.45 -16.83 4.85
N PRO A 117 -12.15 -16.71 5.17
CA PRO A 117 -11.67 -15.76 6.15
C PRO A 117 -11.78 -14.34 5.58
N SER A 118 -12.34 -13.43 6.37
CA SER A 118 -12.41 -12.00 6.06
C SER A 118 -11.05 -11.34 6.26
N SER A 119 -10.73 -10.36 5.41
CA SER A 119 -9.50 -9.57 5.51
C SER A 119 -9.53 -8.67 6.76
N LEU A 120 -8.37 -8.43 7.38
CA LEU A 120 -8.23 -7.67 8.62
C LEU A 120 -8.27 -6.15 8.41
N LEU A 121 -9.35 -5.63 7.79
CA LEU A 121 -9.49 -4.21 7.47
C LEU A 121 -9.35 -3.30 8.71
N SER A 122 -9.90 -3.71 9.86
CA SER A 122 -9.79 -2.96 11.12
C SER A 122 -8.34 -2.79 11.58
N GLY A 123 -7.52 -3.83 11.41
CA GLY A 123 -6.08 -3.79 11.72
C GLY A 123 -5.34 -2.83 10.80
N ALA A 124 -5.60 -2.92 9.48
CA ALA A 124 -4.99 -2.04 8.50
C ALA A 124 -5.37 -0.57 8.69
N LEU A 125 -6.63 -0.28 9.03
CA LEU A 125 -7.08 1.08 9.34
C LEU A 125 -6.47 1.60 10.64
N SER A 126 -6.30 0.75 11.66
CA SER A 126 -5.60 1.14 12.89
C SER A 126 -4.15 1.53 12.59
N MET A 127 -3.45 0.74 11.76
CA MET A 127 -2.10 1.07 11.30
C MET A 127 -2.05 2.34 10.43
N ALA A 128 -3.11 2.63 9.67
CA ALA A 128 -3.17 3.83 8.84
C ALA A 128 -3.34 5.12 9.64
N LEU A 129 -3.90 5.03 10.85
CA LEU A 129 -4.27 6.18 11.69
C LEU A 129 -3.28 6.42 12.85
N CYS A 130 -2.42 5.46 13.17
CA CYS A 130 -1.39 5.56 14.20
C CYS A 130 -0.07 6.06 13.63
#